data_AF-A0A3C0GIH2-F1
#
_entry.id   AF-A0A3C0GIH2-F1
#
_cell.length_a   1.000
_cell.length_b   1.000
_cell.length_c   1.000
_cell.angle_alpha   90.00
_cell.angle_beta   90.00
_cell.angle_gamma   90.00
#
_symmetry.space_group_name_H-M   'P 1'
#
loop_
_entity.id
_entity.type
_entity.pdbx_description
1 polymer ?
#
loop_
_entity_poly.entity_id
_entity_poly.type
_entity_poly.pdbx_seq_one_letter_code
_entity_poly.pdbx_strand_id
1 'polypeptide(L)'
;MAGFLSSDQITKIRDLADTLHTTFARTITVYKNAKKTLIASTTAWNSLYRRTNTGSNTAVEYTEVSQSFTARIYYDDMDTSYLTDDGPSQQAGTQNKVVVAAGTVRIVVKQDAYDYLSEARRVEFDGTKFIIESDGQPRGLTSNQFYTFVLSPVDS
;
A
#
# COMPACT_ATOMS: atom_id res chain seq x y z
N MET A 1 -7.19 -7.00 34.06
CA MET A 1 -8.07 -5.84 33.81
C MET A 1 -9.20 -6.32 32.90
N ALA A 2 -10.44 -6.33 33.37
CA ALA A 2 -11.58 -6.70 32.53
C ALA A 2 -11.87 -5.52 31.59
N GLY A 3 -11.80 -5.74 30.28
CA GLY A 3 -12.17 -4.74 29.29
C GLY A 3 -13.68 -4.47 29.32
N PHE A 4 -14.10 -3.30 28.83
CA PHE A 4 -15.50 -2.90 28.75
C PHE A 4 -16.38 -3.86 27.90
N LEU A 5 -15.74 -4.67 27.05
CA LEU A 5 -16.38 -5.64 26.18
C LEU A 5 -15.90 -7.05 26.56
N SER A 6 -16.81 -8.03 26.50
CA SER A 6 -16.44 -9.45 26.64
C SER A 6 -15.70 -9.95 25.40
N SER A 7 -14.94 -11.04 25.55
CA SER A 7 -14.24 -11.68 24.43
C SER A 7 -15.19 -12.02 23.28
N ASP A 8 -16.39 -12.50 23.57
CA ASP A 8 -17.38 -12.85 22.55
C ASP A 8 -17.91 -11.62 21.80
N GLN A 9 -18.12 -10.50 22.51
CA GLN A 9 -18.53 -9.24 21.89
C GLN A 9 -17.43 -8.70 20.98
N ILE A 10 -16.18 -8.80 21.43
CA ILE A 10 -15.02 -8.39 20.64
C ILE A 10 -14.93 -9.21 19.35
N THR A 11 -15.09 -10.54 19.41
CA THR A 11 -15.09 -11.40 18.22
C THR A 11 -16.21 -11.05 17.25
N LYS A 12 -17.44 -10.83 17.74
CA LYS A 12 -18.56 -10.42 16.87
C LYS A 12 -18.30 -9.10 16.14
N ILE A 13 -17.69 -8.13 16.80
CA ILE A 13 -17.32 -6.84 16.18
C ILE A 13 -16.28 -7.06 15.07
N ARG A 14 -15.29 -7.92 15.32
CA ARG A 14 -14.27 -8.28 14.32
C ARG A 14 -14.88 -8.95 13.10
N ASP A 15 -15.75 -9.93 13.30
CA ASP A 15 -16.41 -10.67 12.22
C ASP A 15 -17.30 -9.74 11.37
N LEU A 16 -18.00 -8.81 12.01
CA LEU A 16 -18.79 -7.79 11.31
C LEU A 16 -17.89 -6.88 10.47
N ALA A 17 -16.77 -6.43 11.02
CA ALA A 17 -15.82 -5.59 10.30
C ALA A 17 -15.16 -6.32 9.12
N ASP A 18 -14.87 -7.61 9.27
CA ASP A 18 -14.40 -8.47 8.20
C ASP A 18 -15.45 -8.66 7.10
N THR A 19 -16.72 -8.86 7.46
CA THR A 19 -17.83 -8.95 6.50
C THR A 19 -18.01 -7.66 5.71
N LEU A 20 -17.92 -6.51 6.38
CA LEU A 20 -17.92 -5.21 5.72
C LEU A 20 -16.72 -5.05 4.79
N HIS A 21 -15.55 -5.54 5.20
CA HIS A 21 -14.37 -5.48 4.34
C HIS A 21 -14.57 -6.31 3.08
N THR A 22 -14.97 -7.58 3.20
CA THR A 22 -15.13 -8.49 2.06
C THR A 22 -16.24 -8.05 1.10
N THR A 23 -17.31 -7.44 1.61
CA THR A 23 -18.44 -6.99 0.78
C THR A 23 -18.08 -5.81 -0.12
N PHE A 24 -17.26 -4.88 0.36
CA PHE A 24 -16.90 -3.65 -0.37
C PHE A 24 -15.48 -3.67 -0.95
N ALA A 25 -14.73 -4.76 -0.76
CA ALA A 25 -13.38 -4.86 -1.28
C ALA A 25 -13.39 -5.05 -2.80
N ARG A 26 -12.40 -4.43 -3.43
CA ARG A 26 -12.08 -4.55 -4.85
C ARG A 26 -10.67 -5.10 -5.01
N THR A 27 -10.40 -5.71 -6.15
CA THR A 27 -9.07 -6.24 -6.44
C THR A 27 -8.14 -5.11 -6.84
N ILE A 28 -6.97 -5.05 -6.20
CA ILE A 28 -5.88 -4.14 -6.52
C ILE A 28 -4.64 -4.97 -6.89
N THR A 29 -3.83 -4.47 -7.81
CA THR A 29 -2.55 -5.08 -8.19
C THR A 29 -1.40 -4.25 -7.65
N VAL A 30 -0.56 -4.85 -6.81
CA VAL A 30 0.55 -4.17 -6.17
C VAL A 30 1.86 -4.59 -6.83
N TYR A 31 2.71 -3.62 -7.16
CA TYR A 31 4.00 -3.84 -7.80
C TYR A 31 5.14 -3.58 -6.82
N LYS A 32 6.00 -4.59 -6.63
CA LYS A 32 7.28 -4.46 -5.93
C LYS A 32 8.40 -4.11 -6.90
N ASN A 33 9.49 -3.57 -6.36
CA ASN A 33 10.67 -3.25 -7.15
C ASN A 33 11.19 -4.49 -7.89
N ALA A 34 11.50 -4.33 -9.18
CA ALA A 34 12.03 -5.41 -9.99
C ALA A 34 13.39 -5.89 -9.44
N LYS A 35 13.56 -7.20 -9.31
CA LYS A 35 14.86 -7.79 -8.95
C LYS A 35 15.76 -7.76 -10.18
N LYS A 36 16.95 -7.15 -10.04
CA LYS A 36 17.99 -7.19 -11.07
C LYS A 36 18.69 -8.55 -11.01
N THR A 37 18.40 -9.44 -11.95
CA THR A 37 19.17 -10.68 -12.12
C THR A 37 20.28 -10.44 -13.15
N LEU A 38 21.52 -10.75 -12.76
CA LEU A 38 22.66 -10.76 -13.67
C LEU A 38 22.69 -12.14 -14.33
N ILE A 39 22.28 -12.23 -15.60
CA ILE A 39 22.50 -13.44 -16.38
C ILE A 39 23.95 -13.42 -16.85
N ALA A 40 24.81 -14.15 -16.13
CA ALA A 40 26.16 -14.46 -16.61
C ALA A 40 26.05 -15.60 -17.63
N SER A 41 25.90 -15.27 -18.91
CA SER A 41 25.63 -16.23 -19.98
C SER A 41 26.85 -17.04 -20.46
N THR A 42 27.83 -17.34 -19.60
CA THR A 42 28.92 -18.27 -19.95
C THR A 42 29.57 -18.92 -18.72
N THR A 43 29.90 -20.21 -18.81
CA THR A 43 30.66 -21.03 -17.84
C THR A 43 32.09 -20.53 -17.55
N ALA A 44 32.56 -19.50 -18.25
CA ALA A 44 33.90 -18.91 -18.12
C ALA A 44 33.94 -17.62 -17.26
N TRP A 45 32.88 -17.32 -16.49
CA TRP A 45 32.83 -16.11 -15.67
C TRP A 45 33.75 -16.23 -14.44
N ASN A 46 34.82 -15.42 -14.39
CA ASN A 46 35.78 -15.38 -13.28
C ASN A 46 35.65 -14.04 -12.52
N SER A 47 35.17 -14.09 -11.27
CA SER A 47 34.86 -12.91 -10.45
C SER A 47 36.08 -12.09 -10.02
N LEU A 48 37.29 -12.64 -10.16
CA LEU A 48 38.56 -12.01 -9.76
C LEU A 48 39.15 -11.08 -10.83
N TYR A 49 38.82 -11.27 -12.12
CA TYR A 49 39.44 -10.53 -13.23
C TYR A 49 38.43 -9.66 -13.96
N ARG A 50 38.15 -8.48 -13.39
CA ARG A 50 37.16 -7.49 -13.85
C ARG A 50 37.46 -6.79 -15.19
N ARG A 51 38.44 -7.22 -15.99
CA ARG A 51 39.03 -6.30 -16.97
C ARG A 51 39.58 -6.91 -18.26
N THR A 52 38.89 -7.86 -18.89
CA THR A 52 39.24 -8.26 -20.26
C THR A 52 38.09 -8.96 -20.99
N ASN A 53 37.01 -8.23 -21.30
CA ASN A 53 36.36 -8.41 -22.60
C ASN A 53 35.38 -7.25 -22.88
N THR A 54 35.69 -6.53 -23.94
CA THR A 54 34.84 -5.56 -24.62
C THR A 54 33.52 -6.21 -25.08
N GLY A 55 32.39 -5.68 -24.62
CA GLY A 55 31.17 -5.63 -25.44
C GLY A 55 30.17 -6.79 -25.37
N SER A 56 29.98 -7.44 -24.21
CA SER A 56 28.74 -8.20 -23.99
C SER A 56 27.85 -7.46 -23.01
N ASN A 57 26.81 -6.79 -23.55
CA ASN A 57 25.76 -6.15 -22.79
C ASN A 57 25.24 -7.14 -21.77
N THR A 58 25.53 -6.92 -20.50
CA THR A 58 24.90 -7.64 -19.40
C THR A 58 23.43 -7.26 -19.48
N ALA A 59 22.63 -8.16 -20.06
CA ALA A 59 21.19 -8.01 -20.12
C ALA A 59 20.68 -8.10 -18.69
N VAL A 60 20.51 -6.95 -18.05
CA VAL A 60 19.82 -6.84 -16.77
C VAL A 60 18.35 -7.06 -17.07
N GLU A 61 17.85 -8.26 -16.74
CA GLU A 61 16.42 -8.54 -16.85
C GLU A 61 15.72 -8.00 -15.60
N TYR A 62 14.80 -7.06 -15.80
CA TYR A 62 13.95 -6.54 -14.76
C TYR A 62 12.71 -7.42 -14.69
N THR A 63 12.65 -8.31 -13.71
CA THR A 63 11.42 -9.08 -13.45
C THR A 63 10.53 -8.29 -12.50
N GLU A 64 9.42 -7.77 -13.00
CA GLU A 64 8.41 -7.12 -12.18
C GLU A 64 7.68 -8.16 -11.34
N VAL A 65 7.73 -8.02 -10.01
CA VAL A 65 6.99 -8.89 -9.09
C VAL A 65 5.69 -8.16 -8.75
N SER A 66 4.57 -8.66 -9.27
CA SER A 66 3.24 -8.16 -8.98
C SER A 66 2.41 -9.19 -8.24
N GLN A 67 1.54 -8.73 -7.34
CA GLN A 67 0.59 -9.58 -6.64
C GLN A 67 -0.73 -8.83 -6.45
N SER A 68 -1.83 -9.57 -6.57
CA SER A 68 -3.17 -9.02 -6.41
C SER A 68 -3.70 -9.22 -4.99
N PHE A 69 -4.32 -8.19 -4.44
CA PHE A 69 -4.93 -8.18 -3.11
C PHE A 69 -6.33 -7.58 -3.15
N THR A 70 -7.09 -7.75 -2.07
CA THR A 70 -8.40 -7.12 -1.92
C THR A 70 -8.28 -5.89 -1.02
N ALA A 71 -8.83 -4.77 -1.47
CA ALA A 71 -8.78 -3.51 -0.76
C ALA A 71 -10.10 -2.74 -0.93
N ARG A 72 -10.49 -2.01 0.12
CA ARG A 72 -11.58 -1.01 0.00
C ARG A 72 -10.99 0.30 -0.44
N ILE A 73 -11.58 0.90 -1.47
CA ILE A 73 -11.09 2.12 -2.12
C ILE A 73 -12.04 3.26 -1.76
N TYR A 74 -11.48 4.35 -1.24
CA TYR A 74 -12.18 5.59 -0.91
C TYR A 74 -11.58 6.70 -1.76
N TYR A 75 -12.41 7.29 -2.61
CA TYR A 75 -12.05 8.45 -3.40
C TYR A 75 -12.33 9.69 -2.55
N ASP A 76 -11.29 10.47 -2.24
CA ASP A 76 -11.46 11.72 -1.50
C ASP A 76 -11.85 12.83 -2.47
N ASP A 77 -12.86 13.61 -2.09
CA ASP A 77 -13.34 14.71 -2.92
C ASP A 77 -12.34 15.88 -2.88
N MET A 78 -12.09 16.47 -4.06
CA MET A 78 -11.03 17.47 -4.26
C MET A 78 -11.24 18.74 -3.42
N ASP A 79 -12.48 19.01 -3.02
CA ASP A 79 -12.87 20.20 -2.23
C ASP A 79 -12.74 19.99 -0.71
N THR A 80 -12.50 18.76 -0.23
CA THR A 80 -12.65 18.43 1.21
C THR A 80 -11.57 17.52 1.81
N SER A 81 -10.50 17.19 1.09
CA SER A 81 -9.44 16.31 1.63
C SER A 81 -8.59 17.03 2.69
N TYR A 82 -9.08 17.05 3.93
CA TYR A 82 -8.35 17.52 5.10
C TYR A 82 -7.61 16.33 5.72
N LEU A 83 -6.28 16.44 5.83
CA LEU A 83 -5.42 15.44 6.51
C LEU A 83 -5.53 15.45 8.04
N THR A 84 -6.61 15.97 8.62
CA THR A 84 -6.80 16.02 10.07
C THR A 84 -8.27 15.85 10.44
N ASP A 85 -8.73 14.62 10.66
CA ASP A 85 -10.02 14.37 11.33
C ASP A 85 -9.96 13.22 12.34
N ASP A 86 -8.81 13.05 13.01
CA ASP A 86 -8.68 12.20 14.21
C ASP A 86 -8.50 13.05 15.49
N GLY A 87 -8.94 14.31 15.45
CA GLY A 87 -8.94 15.22 16.61
C GLY A 87 -10.36 15.44 17.14
N PRO A 88 -10.55 15.60 18.47
CA PRO A 88 -11.84 15.97 19.04
C PRO A 88 -12.34 17.24 18.36
N SER A 89 -13.66 17.31 18.13
CA SER A 89 -14.43 18.34 17.41
C SER A 89 -14.23 19.81 17.84
N GLN A 90 -13.32 20.06 18.79
CA GLN A 90 -12.85 21.35 19.28
C GLN A 90 -11.58 21.86 18.56
N GLN A 91 -10.98 21.06 17.66
CA GLN A 91 -9.84 21.43 16.80
C GLN A 91 -10.20 21.63 15.32
N ALA A 92 -11.49 21.83 15.01
CA ALA A 92 -11.93 22.31 13.72
C ALA A 92 -11.45 23.77 13.52
N GLY A 93 -10.19 23.97 13.14
CA GLY A 93 -9.61 25.30 12.90
C GLY A 93 -8.09 25.44 13.01
N THR A 94 -7.33 24.40 13.40
CA THR A 94 -5.87 24.53 13.50
C THR A 94 -5.20 24.36 12.14
N GLN A 95 -4.90 25.52 11.52
CA GLN A 95 -3.82 25.95 10.60
C GLN A 95 -2.89 24.98 9.83
N ASN A 96 -2.99 23.66 9.90
CA ASN A 96 -2.30 22.74 8.98
C ASN A 96 -3.25 22.28 7.89
N LYS A 97 -3.64 23.22 7.03
CA LYS A 97 -4.31 22.91 5.75
C LYS A 97 -3.28 22.29 4.81
N VAL A 98 -2.98 21.01 5.00
CA VAL A 98 -2.21 20.27 4.00
C VAL A 98 -3.17 19.92 2.88
N VAL A 99 -3.14 20.73 1.83
CA VAL A 99 -3.87 20.46 0.58
C VAL A 99 -3.24 19.21 -0.03
N VAL A 100 -3.98 18.11 -0.05
CA VAL A 100 -3.54 16.89 -0.71
C VAL A 100 -3.70 17.07 -2.21
N ALA A 101 -2.84 16.43 -3.01
CA ALA A 101 -2.86 16.57 -4.45
C ALA A 101 -4.23 16.17 -5.04
N ALA A 102 -4.61 16.78 -6.16
CA ALA A 102 -5.83 16.44 -6.89
C ALA A 102 -5.89 14.93 -7.17
N GLY A 103 -6.98 14.27 -6.75
CA GLY A 103 -7.20 12.84 -7.03
C GLY A 103 -6.56 11.87 -6.04
N THR A 104 -6.21 12.29 -4.83
CA THR A 104 -5.78 11.39 -3.76
C THR A 104 -6.84 10.31 -3.47
N VAL A 105 -6.37 9.06 -3.33
CA VAL A 105 -7.20 7.90 -3.01
C VAL A 105 -6.72 7.26 -1.71
N ARG A 106 -7.65 6.94 -0.83
CA ARG A 106 -7.36 6.16 0.38
C ARG A 106 -7.76 4.72 0.17
N ILE A 107 -6.83 3.80 0.40
CA ILE A 107 -7.12 2.37 0.37
C ILE A 107 -7.03 1.77 1.76
N VAL A 108 -7.88 0.79 2.03
CA VAL A 108 -7.91 0.06 3.29
C VAL A 108 -7.74 -1.42 3.00
N VAL A 109 -6.68 -2.00 3.57
CA VAL A 109 -6.23 -3.36 3.31
C VAL A 109 -6.15 -4.18 4.60
N LYS A 110 -6.06 -5.50 4.46
CA LYS A 110 -5.77 -6.43 5.56
C LYS A 110 -4.25 -6.50 5.84
N GLN A 111 -3.87 -7.19 6.92
CA GLN A 111 -2.49 -7.31 7.36
C GLN A 111 -1.55 -7.96 6.32
N ASP A 112 -2.03 -9.00 5.64
CA ASP A 112 -1.30 -9.69 4.57
C ASP A 112 -0.92 -8.75 3.41
N ALA A 113 -1.87 -7.92 3.00
CA ALA A 113 -1.65 -6.90 2.00
C ALA A 113 -0.75 -5.77 2.54
N TYR A 114 -0.91 -5.36 3.81
CA TYR A 114 -0.03 -4.35 4.44
C TYR A 114 1.46 -4.77 4.40
N ASP A 115 1.76 -6.02 4.75
CA ASP A 115 3.14 -6.54 4.71
C ASP A 115 3.70 -6.50 3.28
N TYR A 116 2.84 -6.67 2.27
CA TYR A 116 3.26 -6.57 0.87
C TYR A 116 3.39 -5.11 0.40
N LEU A 117 2.43 -4.25 0.76
CA LEU A 117 2.36 -2.84 0.37
C LEU A 117 3.47 -2.00 1.02
N SER A 118 3.92 -2.34 2.23
CA SER A 118 5.01 -1.64 2.90
C SER A 118 6.35 -1.71 2.14
N GLU A 119 6.57 -2.79 1.38
CA GLU A 119 7.73 -2.97 0.51
C GLU A 119 7.49 -2.51 -0.94
N ALA A 120 6.24 -2.22 -1.29
CA ALA A 120 5.85 -1.82 -2.64
C ALA A 120 6.10 -0.34 -2.90
N ARG A 121 5.94 0.05 -4.16
CA ARG A 121 6.03 1.47 -4.59
C ARG A 121 4.80 1.93 -5.36
N ARG A 122 4.16 1.01 -6.09
CA ARG A 122 3.06 1.33 -7.00
C ARG A 122 1.92 0.35 -6.82
N VAL A 123 0.71 0.87 -6.97
CA VAL A 123 -0.54 0.10 -6.94
C VAL A 123 -1.33 0.47 -8.18
N GLU A 124 -1.98 -0.51 -8.80
CA GLU A 124 -2.90 -0.32 -9.91
C GLU A 124 -4.26 -0.89 -9.56
N PHE A 125 -5.29 -0.12 -9.83
CA PHE A 125 -6.68 -0.56 -9.75
C PHE A 125 -7.53 0.27 -10.71
N ASP A 126 -8.61 -0.32 -11.21
CA ASP A 126 -9.52 0.32 -12.17
C ASP A 126 -8.79 0.89 -13.42
N GLY A 127 -7.64 0.29 -13.80
CA GLY A 127 -6.80 0.69 -14.93
C GLY A 127 -5.93 1.95 -14.71
N THR A 128 -5.94 2.51 -13.50
CA THR A 128 -5.15 3.69 -13.13
C THR A 128 -4.03 3.32 -12.16
N LYS A 129 -2.84 3.89 -12.37
CA LYS A 129 -1.67 3.65 -11.53
C LYS A 129 -1.53 4.75 -10.48
N PHE A 130 -1.25 4.34 -9.25
CA PHE A 130 -1.07 5.20 -8.09
C PHE A 130 0.26 4.92 -7.39
N ILE A 131 0.82 5.95 -6.77
CA ILE A 131 2.00 5.91 -5.90
C ILE A 131 1.54 5.90 -4.46
N ILE A 132 2.19 5.09 -3.63
CA ILE A 132 1.95 5.06 -2.19
C ILE A 132 2.72 6.23 -1.55
N GLU A 133 2.02 7.17 -0.93
CA GLU A 133 2.63 8.37 -0.30
C GLU A 133 2.74 8.28 1.22
N SER A 134 1.93 7.44 1.85
CA SER A 134 1.85 7.32 3.31
C SER A 134 2.17 5.90 3.78
N ASP A 135 2.79 5.81 4.96
CA ASP A 135 2.96 4.55 5.68
C ASP A 135 1.61 4.07 6.22
N GLY A 136 1.34 2.75 6.09
CA GLY A 136 0.05 2.16 6.42
C GLY A 136 -0.36 2.37 7.88
N GLN A 137 -1.37 3.21 8.11
CA GLN A 137 -1.86 3.51 9.45
C GLN A 137 -2.81 2.41 9.94
N PRO A 138 -2.58 1.82 11.13
CA PRO A 138 -3.46 0.81 11.66
C PRO A 138 -4.84 1.38 11.98
N ARG A 139 -5.89 0.60 11.69
CA ARG A 139 -7.29 0.96 11.89
C ARG A 139 -8.08 -0.22 12.45
N GLY A 140 -8.82 0.04 13.51
CA GLY A 140 -9.78 -0.91 14.07
C GLY A 140 -10.19 -0.59 15.50
N LEU A 141 -11.41 -0.98 15.87
CA LEU A 141 -11.99 -0.65 17.18
C LEU A 141 -11.43 -1.52 18.30
N THR A 142 -11.23 -2.82 18.04
CA THR A 142 -10.84 -3.82 19.05
C THR A 142 -9.47 -4.46 18.79
N SER A 143 -8.91 -4.25 17.59
CA SER A 143 -7.58 -4.69 17.15
C SER A 143 -7.25 -4.05 15.81
N ASN A 144 -5.96 -3.96 15.49
CA ASN A 144 -5.47 -3.43 14.22
C ASN A 144 -5.62 -4.47 13.09
N GLN A 145 -6.86 -4.70 12.64
CA GLN A 145 -7.16 -5.68 11.59
C GLN A 145 -6.95 -5.09 10.18
N PHE A 146 -7.06 -3.76 10.06
CA PHE A 146 -6.99 -3.07 8.79
C PHE A 146 -5.91 -2.00 8.82
N TYR A 147 -5.36 -1.69 7.65
CA TYR A 147 -4.36 -0.66 7.47
C TYR A 147 -4.79 0.28 6.36
N THR A 148 -4.64 1.57 6.58
CA THR A 148 -5.03 2.62 5.63
C THR A 148 -3.79 3.21 4.99
N PHE A 149 -3.76 3.26 3.66
CA PHE A 149 -2.72 3.91 2.89
C PHE A 149 -3.32 5.08 2.10
N VAL A 150 -2.55 6.16 2.00
CA VAL A 150 -2.85 7.30 1.13
C VAL A 150 -2.06 7.13 -0.16
N LEU A 151 -2.75 7.23 -1.28
CA LEU A 151 -2.21 7.07 -2.61
C LEU A 151 -2.44 8.35 -3.43
N SER A 152 -1.48 8.67 -4.30
CA SER A 152 -1.60 9.77 -5.25
C SER A 152 -1.45 9.27 -6.70
N PRO A 153 -2.17 9.85 -7.66
CA PRO A 153 -2.12 9.42 -9.05
C PRO A 153 -0.73 9.62 -9.65
N VAL A 154 -0.26 8.67 -10.47
CA VAL A 154 1.07 8.75 -11.12
C VAL A 154 1.11 9.83 -12.20
N ASP A 155 -0.02 10.14 -12.84
CA ASP A 155 -0.16 11.18 -13.87
C ASP A 155 -1.60 11.72 -13.85
N SER A 156 -1.74 13.05 -13.96
CA SER A 156 -2.97 13.77 -14.30
C SER A 156 -2.73 14.67 -15.52
#